data_AF-A0A3E0KAV6-F1
#
_entry.id   AF-A0A3E0KAV6-F1
#
_cell.length_a   1.000
_cell.length_b   1.000
_cell.length_c   1.000
_cell.angle_alpha   90.00
_cell.angle_beta   90.00
_cell.angle_gamma   90.00
#
_symmetry.space_group_name_H-M   'P 1'
#
loop_
_entity.id
_entity.type
_entity.pdbx_description
1 polymer ?
#
loop_
_entity_poly.entity_id
_entity_poly.type
_entity_poly.pdbx_seq_one_letter_code
_entity_poly.pdbx_strand_id
1 'polypeptide(L)'
;MLEAVIVRSPHAHARLVAVDPDPARSVPGVAAVLTAADLPPGLDPIPLRLGSRVSHRRGLQPVLARDRVRYVGEPVAVVVAADRYAA
;
A
#
# COMPACT_ATOMS: atom_id res chain seq x y z
N MET A 1 14.19 -16.93 2.23
CA MET A 1 14.09 -15.45 2.25
C MET A 1 12.95 -15.08 1.32
N LEU A 2 12.07 -14.16 1.70
CA LEU A 2 10.98 -13.69 0.84
C LEU A 2 11.32 -12.28 0.32
N GLU A 3 10.78 -11.93 -0.84
CA GLU A 3 10.88 -10.61 -1.44
C GLU A 3 9.53 -9.92 -1.45
N ALA A 4 9.53 -8.58 -1.39
CA ALA A 4 8.31 -7.80 -1.36
C ALA A 4 8.31 -6.69 -2.42
N VAL A 5 7.20 -6.56 -3.14
CA VAL A 5 6.97 -5.52 -4.15
C VAL A 5 5.74 -4.70 -3.77
N ILE A 6 5.84 -3.38 -3.95
CA ILE A 6 4.73 -2.45 -3.70
C ILE A 6 3.98 -2.26 -5.00
N VAL A 7 2.69 -2.60 -4.99
CA VAL A 7 1.76 -2.25 -6.07
C VAL A 7 1.42 -0.78 -5.94
N ARG A 8 1.56 -0.04 -7.04
CA ARG A 8 1.46 1.42 -7.07
C ARG A 8 0.34 1.90 -7.96
N SER A 9 -0.33 2.97 -7.54
CA SER A 9 -1.34 3.65 -8.35
C SER A 9 -0.76 4.19 -9.65
N PRO A 10 -1.36 3.89 -10.82
CA PRO A 10 -1.05 4.57 -12.08
C PRO A 10 -1.76 5.93 -12.20
N HIS A 11 -2.71 6.23 -11.31
CA HIS A 11 -3.52 7.45 -11.37
C HIS A 11 -2.99 8.53 -10.43
N ALA A 12 -2.97 9.78 -10.93
CA ALA A 12 -2.59 10.94 -10.15
C ALA A 12 -3.61 11.27 -9.05
N HIS A 13 -4.90 11.09 -9.30
CA HIS A 13 -5.96 11.20 -8.29
C HIS A 13 -7.19 10.42 -8.75
N ALA A 14 -7.67 9.49 -7.93
CA ALA A 14 -8.83 8.67 -8.25
C ALA A 14 -9.46 8.09 -6.98
N ARG A 15 -10.75 7.78 -7.03
CA ARG A 15 -11.40 6.94 -6.02
C ARG A 15 -10.92 5.50 -6.20
N LEU A 16 -10.50 4.87 -5.10
CA LEU A 16 -10.13 3.45 -5.08
C LEU A 16 -11.38 2.66 -4.72
N VAL A 17 -11.99 2.00 -5.71
CA VAL A 17 -13.27 1.29 -5.54
C VAL A 17 -13.04 -0.06 -4.85
N ALA A 18 -12.05 -0.81 -5.32
CA ALA A 18 -11.67 -2.11 -4.76
C ALA A 18 -10.20 -2.42 -5.11
N VAL A 19 -9.58 -3.25 -4.28
CA VAL A 19 -8.33 -3.95 -4.58
C VAL A 19 -8.64 -5.43 -4.46
N ASP A 20 -8.53 -6.16 -5.57
CA ASP A 20 -8.74 -7.60 -5.62
C ASP A 20 -7.38 -8.32 -5.53
N PRO A 21 -7.05 -8.96 -4.40
CA PRO A 21 -5.78 -9.65 -4.22
C PRO A 21 -5.78 -11.10 -4.71
N ASP A 22 -6.94 -11.69 -5.05
CA ASP A 22 -7.08 -13.13 -5.26
C ASP A 22 -6.33 -13.67 -6.48
N PRO A 23 -6.27 -12.95 -7.62
CA PRO A 23 -5.45 -13.37 -8.75
C PRO A 23 -3.96 -13.47 -8.38
N ALA A 24 -3.44 -12.52 -7.61
CA ALA A 24 -2.04 -12.51 -7.19
C ALA A 24 -1.75 -13.60 -6.15
N ARG A 25 -2.68 -13.87 -5.22
CA ARG A 25 -2.56 -14.97 -4.25
C ARG A 25 -2.49 -16.35 -4.91
N SER A 26 -3.02 -16.47 -6.13
CA SER A 26 -3.03 -17.72 -6.89
C SER A 26 -1.73 -17.98 -7.66
N VAL A 27 -0.80 -17.03 -7.69
CA VAL A 27 0.49 -17.18 -8.39
C VAL A 27 1.43 -18.08 -7.57
N PRO A 28 2.01 -19.15 -8.16
CA PRO A 28 2.98 -19.99 -7.47
C PRO A 28 4.16 -19.18 -6.93
N GLY A 29 4.48 -19.37 -5.65
CA GLY A 29 5.56 -18.64 -4.98
C GLY A 29 5.10 -17.38 -4.25
N VAL A 30 3.87 -16.88 -4.47
CA VAL A 30 3.31 -15.80 -3.66
C VAL A 30 2.90 -16.33 -2.29
N ALA A 31 3.46 -15.73 -1.24
CA ALA A 31 3.20 -16.09 0.15
C ALA A 31 2.10 -15.21 0.77
N ALA A 32 2.02 -13.94 0.37
CA ALA A 32 0.99 -13.02 0.86
C ALA A 32 0.73 -11.87 -0.12
N VAL A 33 -0.50 -11.36 -0.09
CA VAL A 33 -0.88 -10.09 -0.72
C VAL A 33 -1.63 -9.28 0.33
N LEU A 34 -1.03 -8.16 0.73
CA LEU A 34 -1.53 -7.26 1.77
C LEU A 34 -2.13 -6.01 1.13
N THR A 35 -3.35 -5.69 1.54
CA THR A 35 -4.10 -4.49 1.13
C THR A 35 -4.33 -3.61 2.35
N ALA A 36 -4.93 -2.43 2.16
CA ALA A 36 -5.36 -1.60 3.29
C ALA A 36 -6.34 -2.35 4.23
N ALA A 37 -7.09 -3.35 3.74
CA ALA A 37 -8.02 -4.12 4.55
C ALA A 37 -7.32 -5.02 5.60
N ASP A 38 -6.07 -5.40 5.33
CA ASP A 38 -5.26 -6.25 6.22
C ASP A 38 -4.53 -5.43 7.30
N LEU A 39 -4.57 -4.09 7.21
CA LEU A 39 -3.95 -3.20 8.20
C LEU A 39 -4.85 -3.03 9.43
N PRO A 40 -4.27 -2.88 10.63
CA PRO A 40 -5.03 -2.63 11.85
C PRO A 40 -5.97 -1.42 11.72
N PRO A 41 -7.19 -1.48 12.28
CA PRO A 41 -8.05 -0.32 12.36
C PRO A 41 -7.39 0.77 13.20
N GLY A 42 -7.52 2.03 12.77
CA GLY A 42 -6.94 3.16 13.49
C GLY A 42 -5.42 3.29 13.41
N LEU A 43 -4.76 2.59 12.48
CA LEU A 43 -3.33 2.78 12.23
C LEU A 43 -3.05 4.25 11.87
N ASP A 44 -2.12 4.86 12.62
CA ASP A 44 -1.71 6.23 12.35
C ASP A 44 -1.05 6.37 10.96
N PRO A 45 -1.32 7.46 10.22
CA PRO A 45 -0.62 7.78 8.98
C PRO A 45 0.89 7.88 9.17
N ILE A 46 1.65 7.71 8.07
CA ILE A 46 3.11 7.83 8.07
C ILE A 46 3.51 9.23 8.56
N PRO A 47 4.30 9.34 9.64
CA PRO A 47 4.68 10.64 10.18
C PRO A 47 5.68 11.35 9.27
N LEU A 48 5.57 12.68 9.20
CA LEU A 48 6.59 13.50 8.54
C LEU A 48 7.85 13.55 9.39
N ARG A 49 9.01 13.30 8.79
CA ARG A 49 10.33 13.44 9.44
C ARG A 49 10.78 14.91 9.49
N LEU A 50 9.92 15.81 9.94
CA LEU A 50 10.17 17.26 10.04
C LEU A 50 10.25 17.76 11.50
N GLY A 51 10.17 16.86 12.48
CA GLY A 51 10.14 17.22 13.90
C GLY A 51 8.78 17.79 14.37
N SER A 52 8.64 18.01 15.67
CA SER A 52 7.37 18.40 16.33
C SER A 52 6.84 19.80 15.98
N ARG A 53 7.53 20.56 15.11
CA ARG A 53 7.25 21.97 14.84
C ARG A 53 6.15 22.22 13.81
N VAL A 54 5.62 21.17 13.17
CA VAL A 54 4.68 21.37 12.08
C VAL A 54 3.46 20.44 12.20
N SER A 55 2.29 21.02 12.47
CA SER A 55 1.01 20.33 12.62
C SER A 55 0.40 19.95 11.25
N HIS A 56 1.17 19.31 10.38
CA HIS A 56 0.70 18.88 9.06
C HIS A 56 -0.05 17.54 9.10
N ARG A 57 -0.91 17.32 10.11
CA ARG A 57 -1.74 16.11 10.21
C ARG A 57 -2.59 15.86 8.96
N ARG A 58 -3.08 16.94 8.32
CA ARG A 58 -3.90 16.86 7.10
C ARG A 58 -3.15 16.34 5.86
N GLY A 59 -1.82 16.44 5.85
CA GLY A 59 -0.98 16.04 4.71
C GLY A 59 -0.34 14.66 4.87
N LEU A 60 -0.58 13.96 5.99
CA LEU A 60 0.01 12.65 6.22
C LEU A 60 -0.60 11.61 5.29
N GLN A 61 0.23 10.67 4.86
CA GLN A 61 -0.15 9.63 3.92
C GLN A 61 -0.46 8.33 4.67
N PRO A 62 -1.50 7.59 4.27
CA PRO A 62 -1.71 6.24 4.80
C PRO A 62 -0.57 5.33 4.33
N VAL A 63 -0.39 4.19 5.01
CA VAL A 63 0.60 3.18 4.60
C VAL A 63 0.23 2.56 3.25
N LEU A 64 -1.06 2.22 3.08
CA LEU A 64 -1.69 1.80 1.83
C LEU A 64 -2.97 2.61 1.61
N ALA A 65 -3.23 3.04 0.38
CA ALA A 65 -4.45 3.75 0.03
C ALA A 65 -5.70 2.88 0.28
N ARG A 66 -6.75 3.48 0.84
CA ARG A 66 -8.02 2.81 1.15
C ARG A 66 -9.17 3.30 0.25
N ASP A 67 -9.51 4.58 0.33
CA ASP A 67 -10.70 5.12 -0.38
C ASP A 67 -10.33 5.88 -1.67
N ARG A 68 -9.09 6.38 -1.75
CA ARG A 68 -8.60 7.17 -2.87
C ARG A 68 -7.08 7.15 -2.93
N VAL A 69 -6.59 7.34 -4.14
CA VAL A 69 -5.21 7.66 -4.46
C VAL A 69 -5.11 9.16 -4.78
N ARG A 70 -3.96 9.76 -4.48
CA ARG A 70 -3.66 11.20 -4.38
C ARG A 70 -2.43 11.59 -5.21
N TYR A 71 -1.66 10.61 -5.67
CA TYR A 71 -0.53 10.81 -6.57
C TYR A 71 -0.19 9.52 -7.34
N VAL A 72 0.46 9.67 -8.50
CA VAL A 72 1.03 8.55 -9.24
C VAL A 72 2.12 7.92 -8.38
N GLY A 73 2.04 6.61 -8.17
CA GLY A 73 2.98 5.91 -7.32
C GLY A 73 2.48 5.65 -5.89
N GLU A 74 1.29 6.14 -5.49
CA GLU A 74 0.76 5.88 -4.14
C GLU A 74 0.59 4.37 -3.92
N PRO A 75 1.12 3.83 -2.80
CA PRO A 75 0.99 2.40 -2.49
C PRO A 75 -0.46 1.96 -2.32
N VAL A 76 -0.87 0.87 -2.99
CA VAL A 76 -2.22 0.30 -2.89
C VAL A 76 -2.22 -1.11 -2.29
N ALA A 77 -1.15 -1.87 -2.50
CA ALA A 77 -0.96 -3.20 -1.94
C ALA A 77 0.53 -3.56 -1.84
N VAL A 78 0.83 -4.65 -1.13
CA VAL A 78 2.16 -5.27 -1.08
C VAL A 78 2.02 -6.75 -1.45
N VAL A 79 2.82 -7.22 -2.39
CA VAL A 79 2.98 -8.64 -2.72
C VAL A 79 4.25 -9.13 -2.05
N VAL A 80 4.17 -10.28 -1.38
CA VAL A 80 5.31 -10.96 -0.77
C VAL A 80 5.44 -12.34 -1.40
N ALA A 81 6.58 -12.66 -1.99
CA ALA A 81 6.81 -13.90 -2.72
C ALA A 81 8.19 -14.52 -2.46
N ALA A 82 8.40 -15.73 -2.98
CA ALA A 82 9.64 -16.50 -2.82
C ALA A 82 10.87 -15.82 -3.46
N ASP A 83 10.66 -15.00 -4.48
CA ASP A 83 11.70 -14.25 -5.20
C ASP A 83 11.10 -13.02 -5.90
N ARG A 84 11.97 -12.18 -6.47
CA ARG A 84 11.59 -10.95 -7.17
C ARG A 84 10.73 -11.15 -8.42
N TYR A 85 10.82 -12.30 -9.08
CA TYR A 85 10.12 -12.55 -10.33
C TYR A 85 8.68 -12.97 -10.08
N ALA A 86 8.45 -13.68 -8.97
CA ALA A 86 7.12 -14.04 -8.50
C ALA A 86 6.39 -12.88 -7.78
N ALA A 87 7.12 -11.90 -7.24
CA ALA A 87 6.57 -10.72 -6.55
C ALA A 87 6.14 -9.61 -7.51
#